data_AF-A0A7J3WYX8-F1
#
_entry.id   AF-A0A7J3WYX8-F1
#
_cell.length_a   1.000
_cell.length_b   1.000
_cell.length_c   1.000
_cell.angle_alpha   90.00
_cell.angle_beta   90.00
_cell.angle_gamma   90.00
#
_symmetry.space_group_name_H-M   'P 1'
#
loop_
_entity.id
_entity.type
_entity.pdbx_description
1 polymer ?
#
loop_
_entity_poly.entity_id
_entity_poly.type
_entity_poly.pdbx_seq_one_letter_code
_entity_poly.pdbx_strand_id
1 'polypeptide(L)' 'MLLEQPKMSLRRSYANGYKYCSRCRVYYLTDSVRCPYCGILLRNSPRKKKSLRNTKVVKVPPEIERESSKVEVPIETTYT' A
#
# COMPACT_ATOMS: atom_id res chain seq x y z
N MET A 1 -34.37 6.80 -9.51
CA MET A 1 -33.11 6.73 -10.28
C MET A 1 -32.31 5.56 -9.72
N LEU A 2 -32.21 4.45 -10.46
CA LEU A 2 -31.35 3.33 -10.05
C LEU A 2 -29.90 3.79 -10.22
N LEU A 3 -29.22 4.05 -9.11
CA LEU A 3 -27.79 4.33 -9.12
C LEU A 3 -27.10 3.01 -9.45
N GLU A 4 -26.74 2.80 -10.71
CA GLU A 4 -25.93 1.65 -11.11
C GLU A 4 -24.67 1.62 -10.24
N GLN A 5 -24.51 0.52 -9.49
CA GLN A 5 -23.38 0.39 -8.60
C GLN A 5 -22.11 0.15 -9.44
N PRO A 6 -21.05 0.94 -9.23
CA PRO A 6 -19.82 0.81 -10.00
C PRO A 6 -19.18 -0.55 -9.69
N LYS A 7 -18.71 -1.25 -10.73
CA LYS A 7 -18.02 -2.54 -10.57
C LYS A 7 -16.75 -2.35 -9.74
N MET A 8 -16.64 -3.11 -8.65
CA MET A 8 -15.56 -3.04 -7.67
C MET A 8 -14.72 -4.31 -7.66
N SER A 9 -13.43 -4.18 -7.34
CA SER A 9 -12.57 -5.34 -7.10
C SER A 9 -11.41 -5.00 -6.17
N LEU A 10 -10.98 -5.98 -5.37
CA LEU A 10 -9.84 -5.84 -4.46
C LEU A 10 -8.50 -6.21 -5.13
N ARG A 11 -8.53 -7.09 -6.13
CA ARG A 11 -7.33 -7.71 -6.73
C ARG A 11 -7.01 -7.28 -8.17
N ARG A 12 -7.69 -6.25 -8.71
CA ARG A 12 -7.35 -5.73 -10.05
C ARG A 12 -6.13 -4.81 -9.99
N SER A 13 -5.65 -4.42 -11.17
CA SER A 13 -4.63 -3.40 -11.38
C SER A 13 -5.23 -2.25 -12.19
N TYR A 14 -4.46 -1.20 -12.47
CA TYR A 14 -4.88 -0.10 -13.35
C TYR A 14 -5.12 -0.51 -14.81
N ALA A 15 -4.84 -1.78 -15.16
CA ALA A 15 -5.17 -2.34 -16.47
C ALA A 15 -6.69 -2.39 -16.66
N ASN A 16 -7.14 -2.28 -17.91
CA ASN A 16 -8.55 -2.35 -18.30
C ASN A 16 -9.44 -1.22 -17.72
N GLY A 17 -8.86 -0.04 -17.45
CA GLY A 17 -9.62 1.17 -17.07
C GLY A 17 -10.01 1.26 -15.60
N TYR A 18 -9.57 0.34 -14.75
CA TYR A 18 -9.82 0.41 -13.31
C TYR A 18 -9.02 1.53 -12.65
N LYS A 19 -9.64 2.24 -11.72
CA LYS A 19 -9.02 3.30 -10.93
C LYS A 19 -9.02 2.96 -9.45
N TYR A 20 -7.94 3.29 -8.75
CA TYR A 20 -7.73 2.88 -7.36
C TYR A 20 -8.03 4.00 -6.37
N CYS A 21 -8.86 3.70 -5.37
CA CYS A 21 -9.10 4.59 -4.24
C CYS A 21 -8.12 4.29 -3.09
N SER A 22 -7.30 5.26 -2.68
CA SER A 22 -6.39 5.08 -1.53
C SER A 22 -7.09 5.00 -0.17
N ARG A 23 -8.30 5.54 -0.04
CA ARG A 23 -9.04 5.53 1.22
C ARG A 23 -9.84 4.25 1.39
N CYS A 24 -10.62 3.87 0.38
CA CYS A 24 -11.39 2.62 0.39
C CYS A 24 -10.49 1.39 0.15
N ARG A 25 -9.30 1.56 -0.43
CA ARG A 25 -8.37 0.48 -0.83
C ARG A 25 -8.95 -0.49 -1.88
N VAL A 26 -9.88 -0.01 -2.71
CA VAL A 26 -10.58 -0.79 -3.74
C VAL A 26 -10.35 -0.19 -5.14
N TYR A 27 -10.37 -1.04 -6.16
CA TYR A 27 -10.41 -0.63 -7.57
C TYR A 27 -11.85 -0.51 -8.07
N TYR A 28 -12.14 0.60 -8.75
CA TYR A 28 -13.44 0.90 -9.35
C TYR A 28 -13.30 0.96 -10.86
N LEU A 29 -14.19 0.28 -11.58
CA LEU A 29 -14.38 0.49 -13.00
C LEU A 29 -15.41 1.60 -13.18
N THR A 30 -14.93 2.82 -13.38
CA THR A 30 -15.76 4.01 -13.50
C THR A 30 -15.03 5.09 -14.29
N ASP A 31 -15.77 5.84 -15.08
CA ASP A 31 -15.25 7.00 -15.80
C ASP A 31 -15.04 8.20 -14.87
N SER A 32 -15.70 8.19 -13.71
CA SER A 32 -15.56 9.24 -12.70
C SER A 32 -14.11 9.42 -12.23
N VAL A 33 -13.78 10.66 -11.86
CA VAL A 33 -12.45 11.02 -11.32
C VAL A 33 -12.41 10.85 -9.80
N ARG A 34 -13.57 10.93 -9.14
CA ARG A 34 -13.71 10.84 -7.68
C ARG A 34 -14.31 9.51 -7.27
N CYS A 35 -13.90 9.02 -6.10
CA CYS A 35 -14.46 7.82 -5.52
C CYS A 35 -15.94 8.05 -5.21
N PRO A 36 -16.85 7.16 -5.65
CA PRO A 36 -18.29 7.32 -5.45
C PRO A 36 -18.71 7.22 -3.97
N TYR A 37 -17.85 6.64 -3.12
CA TYR A 37 -18.15 6.42 -1.69
C TYR A 37 -17.51 7.46 -0.78
N CYS A 38 -16.22 7.78 -0.99
CA CYS A 38 -15.48 8.68 -0.09
C CYS A 38 -15.04 10.00 -0.74
N GLY A 39 -15.38 10.23 -2.01
CA GLY A 39 -15.14 11.49 -2.71
C GLY A 39 -13.69 11.82 -3.06
N ILE A 40 -12.71 11.02 -2.62
CA ILE A 40 -11.30 11.30 -2.92
C ILE A 40 -10.99 11.06 -4.41
N LEU A 41 -9.93 11.69 -4.90
CA LEU A 41 -9.44 11.50 -6.25
C LEU A 41 -8.96 10.05 -6.46
N LEU A 42 -9.50 9.38 -7.47
CA LEU A 42 -9.10 8.04 -7.85
C LEU A 42 -7.75 8.09 -8.57
N ARG A 43 -6.88 7.14 -8.24
CA ARG A 43 -5.59 6.97 -8.93
C ARG A 43 -5.79 6.15 -10.19
N ASN A 44 -5.18 6.61 -11.25
CA ASN A 44 -5.17 6.02 -12.59
C ASN A 44 -3.80 5.44 -12.95
N SER A 45 -2.79 5.63 -12.10
CA SER A 45 -1.47 5.04 -12.27
C SER A 45 -0.86 4.57 -10.94
N PRO A 46 0.04 3.56 -10.98
CA PRO A 46 0.83 3.15 -9.82
C PRO A 46 1.65 4.33 -9.26
N ARG A 47 1.90 4.33 -7.95
CA ARG A 47 2.86 5.28 -7.37
C ARG A 47 4.24 5.02 -7.98
N LYS A 48 4.88 6.06 -8.52
CA LYS A 48 6.29 5.98 -8.92
C LYS A 48 7.09 5.50 -7.70
N LYS A 49 7.84 4.41 -7.85
CA LYS A 49 8.78 3.96 -6.82
C LYS A 49 9.78 5.10 -6.60
N LYS A 50 9.99 5.50 -5.35
CA LYS A 50 11.09 6.41 -5.03
C LYS A 50 12.39 5.70 -5.41
N SER A 51 13.17 6.33 -6.27
CA SER A 51 14.51 5.85 -6.63
C SER A 51 15.34 5.71 -5.35
N LEU A 52 15.88 4.51 -5.10
CA LEU A 52 16.77 4.27 -3.97
C LEU A 52 18.10 5.05 -4.11
N ARG A 53 18.41 5.59 -5.29
CA ARG A 53 19.68 6.29 -5.58
C ARG A 53 19.96 7.47 -4.65
N ASN A 54 18.93 8.12 -4.11
CA ASN A 54 19.07 9.27 -3.21
C ASN A 54 18.77 8.93 -1.75
N THR A 55 18.64 7.65 -1.41
CA THR A 55 18.46 7.23 -0.02
C THR A 55 19.80 7.33 0.67
N LYS A 56 19.90 8.12 1.73
CA LYS A 56 21.08 8.15 2.59
C LYS A 56 21.21 6.77 3.25
N VAL A 57 21.99 5.88 2.65
CA VAL A 57 22.36 4.61 3.26
C VAL A 57 23.32 4.97 4.39
N VAL A 58 22.79 4.99 5.62
CA VAL A 58 23.61 5.11 6.82
C VAL A 58 24.36 3.80 6.94
N LYS A 59 25.66 3.81 6.67
CA LYS A 59 26.53 2.67 6.95
C LYS A 59 26.60 2.53 8.47
N VAL A 60 26.08 1.44 9.00
CA VAL A 60 26.15 1.14 10.43
C VAL A 60 27.61 0.83 10.78
N PRO A 61 28.20 1.45 11.81
CA PRO A 61 29.52 1.09 12.31
C PRO A 61 29.60 -0.40 12.72
N PRO A 62 30.74 -1.08 12.47
CA PRO A 62 30.91 -2.52 12.69
C PRO A 62 30.83 -2.96 14.16
N GLU A 63 30.85 -2.01 15.10
CA GLU A 63 30.72 -2.28 16.54
C GLU A 63 29.29 -2.70 16.92
N ILE A 64 28.28 -2.18 16.22
CA ILE A 64 26.85 -2.38 16.54
C ILE A 64 26.34 -3.74 16.00
N GLU A 65 26.94 -4.26 14.92
CA GLU A 65 26.57 -5.55 14.31
C GLU A 65 26.83 -6.74 15.25
N ARG A 66 27.82 -6.61 16.13
CA ARG A 66 28.20 -7.65 17.11
C ARG A 66 27.24 -7.71 18.29
N GLU A 67 26.60 -6.60 18.64
CA GLU A 67 25.66 -6.49 19.75
C GLU A 67 24.27 -7.03 19.39
N SER A 68 23.83 -6.85 18.14
CA SER A 68 22.53 -7.37 17.66
C SER A 68 22.42 -8.90 17.62
N SER A 69 23.56 -9.60 17.59
CA SER A 69 23.58 -11.07 17.54
C SER A 69 23.37 -11.74 18.91
N LYS A 70 23.32 -10.96 20.01
CA LYS A 70 23.28 -11.48 21.38
C LYS A 70 21.95 -11.29 22.10
N VAL A 71 20.95 -10.70 21.43
CA VAL A 71 19.63 -10.48 22.03
C VAL A 71 18.76 -11.70 21.79
N GLU A 72 18.82 -12.65 22.70
CA GLU A 72 17.83 -13.71 22.80
C GLU A 72 16.55 -13.13 23.43
N VAL A 73 15.46 -13.08 22.66
CA VAL A 73 14.15 -12.68 23.17
C VAL A 73 13.37 -13.95 23.53
N PRO A 74 13.07 -14.21 24.80
CA PRO A 74 12.18 -15.31 25.18
C PRO A 74 10.76 -14.97 24.72
N ILE A 75 10.23 -15.82 23.83
CA ILE A 75 8.82 -15.79 23.43
C ILE A 75 8.04 -16.72 24.37
N GLU A 76 7.31 -16.13 25.31
CA GLU A 76 6.28 -16.84 26.06
C GLU A 76 5.01 -16.89 25.20
N THR A 77 4.79 -18.01 24.50
CA THR A 77 3.53 -18.25 23.81
C THR A 77 2.49 -18.75 24.81
N THR A 78 1.61 -17.87 25.28
CA THR A 78 0.36 -18.29 25.94
C THR A 78 -0.65 -18.68 24.87
N TYR A 79 -0.93 -19.98 24.73
CA TYR A 79 -2.08 -20.46 23.97
C TYR A 79 -3.33 -20.30 24.85
N THR A 80 -4.31 -19.53 24.39
CA THR A 80 -5.69 -19.44 24.93
C THR A 80 -6.68 -19.61 23.80
#